data_AF-A0A7S0UA89-F1
#
_entry.id   AF-A0A7S0UA89-F1
#
_cell.length_a   1.000
_cell.length_b   1.000
_cell.length_c   1.000
_cell.angle_alpha   90.00
_cell.angle_beta   90.00
_cell.angle_gamma   90.00
#
_symmetry.space_group_name_H-M   'P 1'
#
loop_
_entity.id
_entity.type
_entity.pdbx_description
1 polymer ?
#
loop_
_entity_poly.entity_id
_entity_poly.type
_entity_poly.pdbx_seq_one_letter_code
_entity_poly.pdbx_strand_id
1 'polypeptide(L)'
;GEAGGASGLPSGPDSGNILLVTVTNVVHPMTVDVVTQIMQKHGTLEKINIFSKHGKTQCLVQFSSPESAAEALEALQGKNVYNNCNTLHIIYSNLQDVTVHQNTERSHDFTAPAQPAS
;
A
#
# COMPACT_ATOMS: atom_id res chain seq x y z
N GLY A 1 -9.18 -39.62 20.09
CA GLY A 1 -7.77 -39.34 20.37
C GLY A 1 -7.28 -38.45 19.27
N GLU A 2 -7.05 -37.18 19.60
CA GLU A 2 -6.72 -36.10 18.67
C GLU A 2 -5.32 -36.31 18.08
N ALA A 3 -5.22 -36.32 16.74
CA ALA A 3 -3.96 -36.19 16.03
C ALA A 3 -3.82 -34.72 15.63
N GLY A 4 -2.90 -34.03 16.32
CA GLY A 4 -2.48 -32.68 16.00
C GLY A 4 -1.87 -32.61 14.59
N GLY A 5 -2.19 -31.54 13.89
CA GLY A 5 -1.72 -31.34 12.53
C GLY A 5 -2.24 -30.05 11.88
N ALA A 6 -2.21 -28.94 12.62
CA ALA A 6 -2.24 -27.63 12.02
C ALA A 6 -1.11 -26.83 12.66
N SER A 7 0.07 -26.92 12.05
CA SER A 7 1.14 -25.97 12.26
C SER A 7 0.58 -24.60 11.87
N GLY A 8 0.02 -23.91 12.86
CA GLY A 8 -0.15 -22.46 12.80
C GLY A 8 1.25 -21.89 12.68
N LEU A 9 1.73 -21.74 11.45
CA LEU A 9 2.84 -20.86 11.16
C LEU A 9 2.47 -19.52 11.79
N PRO A 10 3.36 -18.88 12.57
CA PRO A 10 3.14 -17.48 12.86
C PRO A 10 3.07 -16.80 11.50
N SER A 11 1.90 -16.27 11.15
CA SER A 11 1.76 -15.29 10.08
C SER A 11 2.64 -14.12 10.48
N GLY A 12 3.90 -14.19 10.06
CA GLY A 12 4.86 -13.14 10.29
C GLY A 12 4.39 -11.86 9.61
N PRO A 13 5.04 -10.72 9.89
CA PRO A 13 4.78 -9.45 9.20
C PRO A 13 5.02 -9.53 7.68
N ASP A 14 5.39 -10.69 7.14
CA ASP A 14 5.87 -10.93 5.77
C ASP A 14 4.75 -11.37 4.80
N SER A 15 3.48 -11.27 5.18
CA SER A 15 2.34 -11.76 4.37
C SER A 15 1.07 -10.90 4.53
N GLY A 16 1.24 -9.60 4.75
CA GLY A 16 0.13 -8.65 4.79
C GLY A 16 -0.31 -8.20 3.39
N ASN A 17 -1.57 -7.82 3.25
CA ASN A 17 -2.09 -7.13 2.06
C ASN A 17 -1.80 -5.62 2.08
N ILE A 18 -1.10 -5.12 3.09
CA ILE A 18 -0.79 -3.70 3.27
C ILE A 18 0.71 -3.48 3.15
N LEU A 19 1.08 -2.58 2.24
CA LEU A 19 2.45 -2.16 2.01
C LEU A 19 2.67 -0.76 2.56
N LEU A 20 3.78 -0.56 3.28
CA LEU A 20 4.32 0.76 3.59
C LEU A 20 5.38 1.11 2.55
N VAL A 21 5.08 2.14 1.77
CA VAL A 21 5.94 2.65 0.73
C VAL A 21 6.53 3.97 1.22
N THR A 22 7.85 4.03 1.32
CA THR A 22 8.59 5.25 1.65
C THR A 22 9.21 5.79 0.38
N VAL A 23 8.91 7.04 0.04
CA VAL A 23 9.43 7.67 -1.17
C VAL A 23 10.62 8.55 -0.80
N THR A 24 11.76 8.29 -1.43
CA THR A 24 12.99 9.07 -1.31
C THR A 24 13.26 9.83 -2.59
N ASN A 25 14.14 10.84 -2.53
CA ASN A 25 14.43 11.73 -3.66
C ASN A 25 13.14 12.31 -4.28
N VAL A 26 12.24 12.79 -3.41
CA VAL A 26 10.93 13.32 -3.82
C VAL A 26 11.15 14.67 -4.49
N VAL A 27 10.99 14.69 -5.82
CA VAL A 27 11.03 15.92 -6.62
C VAL A 27 9.61 16.32 -7.04
N HIS A 28 8.79 15.32 -7.35
CA HIS A 28 7.38 15.51 -7.69
C HIS A 28 6.46 15.10 -6.54
N PRO A 29 5.35 15.82 -6.33
CA PRO A 29 4.38 15.45 -5.30
C PRO A 29 3.80 14.06 -5.58
N MET A 30 3.72 13.23 -4.53
CA MET A 30 3.04 11.94 -4.60
C MET A 30 1.57 12.14 -4.25
N THR A 31 0.69 11.84 -5.20
CA THR A 31 -0.77 11.85 -5.03
C THR A 31 -1.33 10.44 -5.10
N VAL A 32 -2.57 10.26 -4.61
CA VAL A 32 -3.30 8.99 -4.70
C VAL A 32 -3.33 8.49 -6.14
N ASP A 33 -3.62 9.36 -7.11
CA ASP A 33 -3.68 8.99 -8.53
C ASP A 33 -2.36 8.36 -9.02
N VAL A 34 -1.22 8.98 -8.69
CA VAL A 34 0.10 8.46 -9.06
C VAL A 34 0.37 7.10 -8.41
N VAL A 35 0.05 6.94 -7.13
CA VAL A 35 0.21 5.65 -6.42
C VAL A 35 -0.72 4.59 -7.02
N THR A 36 -1.97 4.94 -7.31
CA THR A 36 -2.94 4.05 -7.95
C THR A 36 -2.42 3.60 -9.31
N GLN A 37 -1.93 4.51 -10.16
CA GLN A 37 -1.44 4.19 -11.51
C GLN A 37 -0.31 3.15 -11.52
N ILE A 38 0.60 3.21 -10.55
CA ILE A 38 1.71 2.26 -10.46
C ILE A 38 1.32 0.97 -9.74
N MET A 39 0.48 1.03 -8.71
CA MET A 39 0.15 -0.13 -7.86
C MET A 39 -0.98 -0.99 -8.45
N GLN A 40 -1.96 -0.39 -9.13
CA GLN A 40 -3.15 -1.11 -9.64
C GLN A 40 -2.81 -2.18 -10.69
N LYS A 41 -1.62 -2.11 -11.30
CA LYS A 41 -1.13 -3.10 -12.27
C LYS A 41 -0.87 -4.47 -11.64
N HIS A 42 -0.70 -4.52 -10.32
CA HIS A 42 -0.38 -5.73 -9.56
C HIS A 42 -1.61 -6.32 -8.85
N GLY A 43 -2.74 -5.60 -8.83
CA GLY A 43 -3.99 -6.08 -8.26
C GLY A 43 -4.94 -4.97 -7.87
N THR A 44 -6.09 -5.37 -7.33
CA THR A 44 -7.13 -4.44 -6.89
C THR A 44 -6.71 -3.73 -5.60
N LEU A 45 -6.79 -2.40 -5.63
CA LEU A 45 -6.52 -1.54 -4.48
C LEU A 45 -7.80 -1.32 -3.69
N GLU A 46 -7.72 -1.46 -2.38
CA GLU A 46 -8.84 -1.13 -1.48
C GLU A 46 -8.70 0.27 -0.93
N LYS A 47 -7.52 0.61 -0.38
CA LYS A 47 -7.31 1.88 0.32
C LYS A 47 -5.90 2.39 0.14
N ILE A 48 -5.77 3.70 -0.02
CA ILE A 48 -4.49 4.40 -0.07
C ILE A 48 -4.51 5.54 0.94
N ASN A 49 -3.41 5.70 1.67
CA ASN A 49 -3.20 6.85 2.53
C ASN A 49 -1.76 7.34 2.47
N ILE A 50 -1.56 8.57 2.00
CA ILE A 50 -0.28 9.25 1.82
C ILE A 50 -0.12 10.26 2.96
N PHE A 51 0.97 10.13 3.69
CA PHE A 51 1.27 10.98 4.84
C PHE A 51 2.76 11.35 4.86
N SER A 52 3.07 12.41 5.60
CA SER A 52 4.45 12.79 5.85
C SER A 52 4.80 12.44 7.29
N LYS A 53 5.82 11.60 7.48
CA LYS A 53 6.29 11.17 8.79
C LYS A 53 7.79 11.34 8.86
N HIS A 54 8.26 12.06 9.89
CA HIS A 54 9.68 12.36 10.12
C HIS A 54 10.35 13.02 8.89
N GLY A 55 9.63 13.92 8.22
CA GLY A 55 10.12 14.63 7.04
C GLY A 55 10.22 13.78 5.76
N LYS A 56 9.72 12.54 5.76
CA LYS A 56 9.64 11.69 4.57
C LYS A 56 8.20 11.50 4.13
N THR A 57 8.00 11.50 2.81
CA THR A 57 6.72 11.10 2.22
C THR A 57 6.60 9.59 2.28
N GLN A 58 5.53 9.12 2.90
CA GLN A 58 5.19 7.72 3.00
C GLN A 58 3.76 7.50 2.51
N CYS A 59 3.47 6.32 2.01
CA CYS A 59 2.12 5.90 1.71
C CYS A 59 1.87 4.47 2.18
N LEU A 60 0.68 4.26 2.74
CA LEU A 60 0.12 2.95 3.01
C LEU A 60 -0.79 2.58 1.85
N VAL A 61 -0.58 1.40 1.30
CA VAL A 61 -1.35 0.87 0.18
C VAL A 61 -1.90 -0.48 0.61
N GLN A 62 -3.22 -0.59 0.65
CA GLN A 62 -3.93 -1.83 0.94
C GLN A 62 -4.46 -2.43 -0.36
N PHE A 63 -4.05 -3.66 -0.63
CA PHE A 63 -4.57 -4.49 -1.70
C PHE A 63 -5.72 -5.37 -1.19
N SER A 64 -6.56 -5.83 -2.11
CA SER A 64 -7.62 -6.79 -1.77
C SER A 64 -7.10 -8.21 -1.50
N SER A 65 -5.87 -8.52 -1.93
CA SER A 65 -5.20 -9.81 -1.70
C SER A 65 -3.74 -9.61 -1.28
N PRO A 66 -3.21 -10.42 -0.34
CA PRO A 66 -1.79 -10.42 -0.01
C PRO A 66 -0.90 -10.84 -1.18
N GLU A 67 -1.40 -11.64 -2.12
CA GLU A 67 -0.64 -12.04 -3.32
C GLU A 67 -0.31 -10.82 -4.20
N SER A 68 -1.29 -9.93 -4.41
CA SER A 68 -1.09 -8.69 -5.14
C SER A 68 -0.11 -7.74 -4.43
N ALA A 69 -0.13 -7.71 -3.10
CA ALA A 69 0.83 -6.94 -2.32
C ALA A 69 2.26 -7.49 -2.48
N ALA A 70 2.43 -8.81 -2.48
CA ALA A 70 3.72 -9.45 -2.72
C ALA A 70 4.24 -9.11 -4.13
N GLU A 71 3.41 -9.29 -5.17
CA GLU A 71 3.81 -8.97 -6.54
C GLU A 71 4.19 -7.49 -6.72
N ALA A 72 3.43 -6.57 -6.13
CA ALA A 72 3.73 -5.15 -6.17
C ALA A 72 5.07 -4.83 -5.48
N LEU A 73 5.33 -5.42 -4.32
CA LEU A 73 6.59 -5.26 -3.61
C LEU A 73 7.75 -5.74 -4.46
N GLU A 74 7.71 -6.96 -4.99
CA GLU A 74 8.79 -7.52 -5.80
C GLU A 74 9.06 -6.71 -7.08
N ALA A 75 8.01 -6.23 -7.74
CA ALA A 75 8.13 -5.50 -8.99
C ALA A 75 8.62 -4.04 -8.80
N LEU A 76 8.19 -3.37 -7.72
CA LEU A 76 8.37 -1.93 -7.54
C LEU A 76 9.46 -1.56 -6.52
N GLN A 77 9.94 -2.51 -5.73
CA GLN A 77 10.99 -2.26 -4.75
C GLN A 77 12.24 -1.66 -5.39
N GLY A 78 12.68 -0.50 -4.89
CA GLY A 78 13.84 0.23 -5.37
C GLY A 78 13.67 0.86 -6.76
N LYS A 79 12.46 0.84 -7.34
CA LYS A 79 12.17 1.49 -8.62
C LYS A 79 11.87 2.97 -8.43
N ASN A 80 12.02 3.72 -9.51
CA ASN A 80 11.71 5.15 -9.55
C ASN A 80 10.34 5.35 -10.19
N VAL A 81 9.48 6.17 -9.59
CA VAL A 81 8.18 6.53 -10.19
C VAL A 81 8.38 7.40 -11.44
N TYR A 82 9.36 8.30 -11.39
CA TYR A 82 9.73 9.18 -12.50
C TYR A 82 11.20 8.97 -12.86
N ASN A 83 11.62 9.44 -14.04
CA ASN A 83 12.99 9.23 -14.51
C ASN A 83 14.01 9.83 -13.51
N ASN A 84 14.76 8.96 -12.83
CA ASN A 84 15.77 9.29 -11.80
C ASN A 84 15.26 9.98 -10.52
N CYS A 85 13.97 9.93 -10.19
CA CYS A 85 13.45 10.49 -8.93
C CYS A 85 12.22 9.75 -8.39
N ASN A 86 11.82 10.09 -7.15
CA ASN A 86 10.75 9.42 -6.41
C ASN A 86 10.99 7.90 -6.30
N THR A 87 12.11 7.53 -5.68
CA THR A 87 12.51 6.13 -5.49
C THR A 87 11.67 5.48 -4.39
N LEU A 88 11.13 4.30 -4.68
CA LEU A 88 10.24 3.56 -3.81
C LEU A 88 11.01 2.60 -2.91
N HIS A 89 10.77 2.69 -1.60
CA HIS A 89 11.22 1.71 -0.62
C HIS A 89 9.99 1.10 0.05
N ILE A 90 9.69 -0.14 -0.30
CA ILE A 90 8.48 -0.86 0.05
C ILE A 90 8.82 -1.93 1.09
N ILE A 91 8.05 -1.95 2.16
CA ILE A 91 8.04 -3.03 3.16
C ILE A 91 6.60 -3.42 3.45
N TYR A 92 6.39 -4.61 3.99
CA TYR A 92 5.09 -4.95 4.56
C TYR A 92 4.79 -4.05 5.77
N SER A 93 3.53 -3.65 5.88
CA SER A 93 3.03 -2.92 7.03
C SER A 93 2.56 -3.89 8.11
N ASN A 94 2.71 -3.50 9.37
CA ASN A 94 2.15 -4.25 10.50
C ASN A 94 0.68 -3.90 10.77
N LEU A 95 0.09 -3.04 9.93
CA LEU A 95 -1.33 -2.69 10.03
C LEU A 95 -2.19 -3.82 9.47
N GLN A 96 -3.40 -3.93 10.01
CA GLN A 96 -4.43 -4.83 9.51
C GLN A 96 -5.44 -4.09 8.62
N ASP A 97 -5.53 -2.77 8.73
CA ASP A 97 -6.40 -1.92 7.90
C ASP A 97 -5.78 -0.52 7.74
N VAL A 98 -6.01 0.10 6.58
CA VAL A 98 -5.66 1.49 6.32
C VAL A 98 -6.87 2.37 6.58
N THR A 99 -6.77 3.24 7.59
CA THR A 99 -7.85 4.20 7.87
C THR A 99 -7.86 5.34 6.85
N VAL A 100 -8.98 5.51 6.15
CA VAL A 100 -9.25 6.65 5.27
C VAL A 100 -10.51 7.36 5.76
N HIS A 101 -10.36 8.62 6.19
CA HIS A 101 -11.50 9.40 6.67
C HIS A 101 -12.27 10.09 5.54
N GLN A 102 -11.54 10.53 4.50
CA GLN A 102 -12.08 11.27 3.37
C GLN A 102 -11.29 10.96 2.10
N ASN A 103 -11.97 10.95 0.97
CA ASN A 103 -11.33 10.81 -0.34
C ASN A 103 -10.78 12.18 -0.76
N THR A 104 -9.45 12.28 -0.84
CA THR A 104 -8.66 13.49 -1.12
C THR A 104 -7.51 13.17 -2.08
N GLU A 105 -6.67 14.15 -2.41
CA GLU A 105 -5.45 13.90 -3.19
C GLU A 105 -4.44 12.99 -2.46
N ARG A 106 -4.57 12.82 -1.13
CA ARG A 106 -3.65 12.07 -0.28
C ARG A 106 -4.24 10.81 0.31
N SER A 107 -5.55 10.61 0.28
CA SER A 107 -6.18 9.42 0.85
C SER A 107 -7.40 9.03 0.03
N HIS A 108 -7.62 7.74 -0.19
CA HIS A 108 -8.77 7.28 -0.93
C HIS A 108 -9.16 5.87 -0.50
N ASP A 109 -10.45 5.68 -0.24
CA ASP A 109 -11.07 4.38 -0.01
C ASP A 109 -11.88 4.01 -1.26
N PHE A 110 -11.39 2.99 -1.98
CA PHE A 110 -11.99 2.47 -3.21
C PHE A 110 -13.10 1.45 -2.92
N THR A 111 -13.20 0.98 -1.67
CA THR A 111 -14.24 0.04 -1.22
C THR A 111 -15.47 0.76 -0.67
N ALA A 112 -15.31 2.02 -0.26
CA ALA A 112 -16.42 2.84 0.20
C ALA A 112 -17.45 3.02 -0.94
N PRO A 113 -18.75 2.72 -0.69
CA PRO A 113 -19.79 3.00 -1.66
C PRO A 113 -19.76 4.49 -1.99
N ALA A 114 -19.80 4.83 -3.28
CA ALA A 114 -19.80 6.21 -3.75
C ALA A 114 -20.85 7.00 -2.94
N GLN A 115 -20.39 7.90 -2.07
CA GLN A 115 -21.30 8.68 -1.24
C GLN A 115 -22.29 9.39 -2.17
N PRO A 116 -23.61 9.33 -1.90
CA PRO A 116 -24.56 10.11 -2.68
C PRO A 116 -24.18 11.59 -2.52
N ALA A 117 -23.89 12.25 -3.63
CA ALA A 117 -23.67 13.70 -3.64
C ALA A 117 -24.91 14.36 -3.01
N SER A 118 -24.72 15.09 -1.91
CA SER A 118 -25.78 15.92 -1.30
C SER A 118 -26.07 17.15 -2.14
#